data_AF-A0A6I4M4D3-F1
#
_entry.id   AF-A0A6I4M4D3-F1
#
_cell.length_a   1.000
_cell.length_b   1.000
_cell.length_c   1.000
_cell.angle_alpha   90.00
_cell.angle_beta   90.00
_cell.angle_gamma   90.00
#
_symmetry.space_group_name_H-M   'P 1'
#
loop_
_entity.id
_entity.type
_entity.pdbx_description
1 polymer ?
#
loop_
_entity_poly.entity_id
_entity_poly.type
_entity_poly.pdbx_seq_one_letter_code
_entity_poly.pdbx_strand_id
1 'polypeptide(L)'
;MGVAAETVDRNRALQTEWYGEPLGDRVRRLLDRLGLSQSALAGVLGLSAPMLSQLMSAQRAKISNPAVLHRLLAVEELAAGPGFDAMAAAEVKERLAAISAEQAATTSGLRAAPSGRVPAGGAAPDGRDAAGAAGAGGGAAPGGGVADGAPVHAERPARLVQALLREVASAAEIEAAAALIGDRFPDLAELLRVYGNGRTSEAEAHYARIIRNARGH
;
A
#
# COMPACT_ATOMS: atom_id res chain seq x y z
N MET A 1 10.02 32.47 -21.34
CA MET A 1 10.06 31.04 -20.96
C MET A 1 8.84 30.80 -20.06
N GLY A 2 8.02 29.80 -20.34
CA GLY A 2 6.67 29.68 -19.74
C GLY A 2 6.65 29.01 -18.37
N VAL A 3 5.63 29.32 -17.55
CA VAL A 3 5.37 28.79 -16.18
C VAL A 3 5.51 27.26 -16.07
N ALA A 4 5.21 26.53 -17.14
CA ALA A 4 5.37 25.08 -17.21
C ALA A 4 6.84 24.63 -17.15
N ALA A 5 7.76 25.35 -17.80
CA ALA A 5 9.19 25.06 -17.77
C ALA A 5 9.76 25.31 -16.36
N GLU A 6 9.37 26.42 -15.72
CA GLU A 6 9.77 26.72 -14.33
C GLU A 6 9.29 25.66 -13.33
N THR A 7 8.10 25.09 -13.57
CA THR A 7 7.55 24.01 -12.73
C THR A 7 8.35 22.73 -12.89
N VAL A 8 8.73 22.38 -14.11
CA VAL A 8 9.58 21.21 -14.40
C VAL A 8 10.97 21.36 -13.78
N ASP A 9 11.57 22.54 -13.88
CA ASP A 9 12.88 22.83 -13.30
C ASP A 9 12.85 22.74 -11.77
N ARG A 10 11.82 23.32 -11.14
CA ARG A 10 11.59 23.19 -9.69
C ARG A 10 11.42 21.73 -9.28
N ASN A 11 10.62 20.96 -10.01
CA ASN A 11 10.40 19.55 -9.71
C ASN A 11 11.67 18.71 -9.88
N ARG A 12 12.50 19.00 -10.89
CA ARG A 12 13.80 18.36 -11.08
C ARG A 12 14.76 18.68 -9.93
N ALA A 13 14.76 19.91 -9.43
CA ALA A 13 15.53 20.29 -8.25
C ALA A 13 15.06 19.52 -7.00
N LEU A 14 13.74 19.44 -6.76
CA LEU A 14 13.17 18.65 -5.67
C LEU A 14 13.49 17.16 -5.78
N GLN A 15 13.48 16.59 -6.98
CA GLN A 15 13.90 15.21 -7.20
C GLN A 15 15.37 15.01 -6.80
N THR A 16 16.24 15.95 -7.16
CA THR A 16 17.66 15.90 -6.78
C THR A 16 17.84 15.98 -5.27
N GLU A 17 17.09 16.87 -4.61
CA GLU A 17 17.10 17.01 -3.16
C GLU A 17 16.64 15.73 -2.44
N TRP A 18 15.55 15.10 -2.90
CA TRP A 18 14.97 13.94 -2.24
C TRP A 18 15.62 12.60 -2.62
N TYR A 19 16.12 12.48 -3.84
CA TYR A 19 16.57 11.21 -4.42
C TYR A 19 18.04 11.22 -4.83
N GLY A 20 18.77 12.31 -4.58
CA GLY A 20 20.18 12.51 -4.91
C GLY A 20 20.43 12.98 -6.34
N GLU A 21 19.54 12.65 -7.27
CA GLU A 21 19.61 13.04 -8.68
C GLU A 21 18.21 12.97 -9.32
N PRO A 22 18.02 13.55 -10.52
CA PRO A 22 16.74 13.49 -11.22
C PRO A 22 16.31 12.06 -11.54
N LEU A 23 15.04 11.75 -11.27
CA LEU A 23 14.50 10.40 -11.49
C LEU A 23 14.56 9.97 -12.95
N GLY A 24 14.45 10.93 -13.88
CA GLY A 24 14.58 10.64 -15.31
C GLY A 24 15.94 10.06 -15.68
N ASP A 25 17.02 10.53 -15.05
CA ASP A 25 18.38 10.09 -15.35
C ASP A 25 18.64 8.70 -14.76
N ARG A 26 18.19 8.45 -13.52
CA ARG A 26 18.18 7.11 -12.89
C ARG A 26 17.47 6.08 -13.75
N VAL A 27 16.22 6.39 -14.12
CA VAL A 27 15.37 5.46 -14.86
C VAL A 27 15.92 5.20 -16.26
N ARG A 28 16.43 6.21 -16.98
CA ARG A 28 17.06 6.00 -18.29
C ARG A 28 18.25 5.05 -18.21
N ARG A 29 19.15 5.26 -17.24
CA ARG A 29 20.30 4.36 -17.04
C ARG A 29 19.86 2.91 -16.77
N LEU A 30 18.79 2.73 -15.99
CA LEU A 30 18.22 1.39 -15.78
C LEU A 30 17.62 0.79 -17.04
N LEU A 31 16.84 1.55 -17.82
CA LEU A 31 16.24 1.06 -19.06
C LEU A 31 17.32 0.60 -20.04
N ASP A 32 18.36 1.41 -20.21
CA ASP A 32 19.49 1.10 -21.09
C ASP A 32 20.25 -0.13 -20.58
N ARG A 33 20.50 -0.21 -19.27
CA ARG A 33 21.25 -1.31 -18.64
C ARG A 33 20.50 -2.64 -18.68
N LEU A 34 19.19 -2.61 -18.45
CA LEU A 34 18.34 -3.81 -18.40
C LEU A 34 17.80 -4.19 -19.79
N GLY A 35 17.96 -3.33 -20.80
CA GLY A 35 17.35 -3.52 -22.12
C GLY A 35 15.82 -3.54 -22.08
N LEU A 36 15.20 -2.83 -21.13
CA LEU A 36 13.76 -2.84 -20.91
C LEU A 36 13.08 -1.63 -21.56
N SER A 37 11.81 -1.81 -21.93
CA SER A 37 10.94 -0.68 -22.23
C SER A 37 10.48 0.03 -20.95
N GLN A 38 10.14 1.31 -21.07
CA GLN A 38 9.59 2.08 -19.96
C GLN A 38 8.35 1.42 -19.34
N SER A 39 7.46 0.86 -20.16
CA SER A 39 6.27 0.16 -19.67
C SER A 39 6.59 -1.13 -18.92
N ALA A 40 7.62 -1.87 -19.35
CA ALA A 40 8.07 -3.07 -18.65
C ALA A 40 8.63 -2.72 -17.26
N LEU A 41 9.49 -1.70 -17.18
CA LEU A 41 10.01 -1.23 -15.90
C LEU A 41 8.90 -0.66 -15.00
N ALA A 42 7.94 0.07 -15.55
CA ALA A 42 6.78 0.54 -14.79
C ALA A 42 6.01 -0.63 -14.15
N GLY A 43 5.82 -1.72 -14.90
CA GLY A 43 5.22 -2.96 -14.39
C GLY A 43 5.99 -3.57 -13.22
N VAL A 44 7.32 -3.65 -13.32
CA VAL A 44 8.19 -4.13 -12.23
C VAL A 44 8.05 -3.25 -10.98
N LEU A 45 8.08 -1.94 -11.16
CA LEU A 45 7.99 -0.98 -10.05
C LEU A 45 6.59 -0.91 -9.41
N GLY A 46 5.55 -1.39 -10.11
CA GLY A 46 4.16 -1.26 -9.69
C GLY A 46 3.58 0.13 -9.95
N LEU A 47 4.08 0.81 -10.99
CA LEU A 47 3.57 2.10 -11.49
C LEU A 47 2.84 1.92 -12.82
N SER A 48 1.93 2.84 -13.12
CA SER A 48 1.43 2.97 -14.49
C SER A 48 2.49 3.60 -15.39
N ALA A 49 2.51 3.21 -16.67
CA ALA A 49 3.43 3.82 -17.64
C ALA A 49 3.30 5.36 -17.74
N PRO A 50 2.09 5.96 -17.71
CA PRO A 50 1.94 7.41 -17.63
C PRO A 50 2.57 8.02 -16.37
N MET A 51 2.40 7.40 -15.20
CA MET A 51 2.99 7.90 -13.96
C MET A 51 4.52 7.89 -14.02
N LEU A 52 5.11 6.82 -14.57
CA LEU A 52 6.56 6.76 -14.77
C LEU A 52 7.03 7.85 -15.76
N SER A 53 6.27 8.09 -16.83
CA SER A 53 6.58 9.16 -17.80
C SER A 53 6.59 10.56 -17.15
N GLN A 54 5.60 10.84 -16.29
CA GLN A 54 5.51 12.11 -15.56
C GLN A 54 6.68 12.31 -14.58
N LEU A 55 7.14 11.25 -13.93
CA LEU A 55 8.33 11.30 -13.07
C LEU A 55 9.61 11.52 -13.89
N MET A 56 9.78 10.79 -14.99
CA MET A 56 10.96 10.89 -15.86
C MET A 56 11.11 12.24 -16.56
N SER A 57 9.98 12.89 -16.86
CA SER A 57 9.91 14.24 -17.45
C SER A 57 9.89 15.36 -16.41
N ALA A 58 10.01 15.03 -15.12
CA ALA A 58 9.92 15.96 -14.00
C ALA A 58 8.62 16.81 -13.96
N GLN A 59 7.57 16.38 -14.64
CA GLN A 59 6.22 16.93 -14.43
C GLN A 59 5.68 16.56 -13.04
N ARG A 60 6.20 15.48 -12.44
CA ARG A 60 5.91 15.06 -11.07
C ARG A 60 7.20 14.90 -10.27
N ALA A 61 7.27 15.55 -9.11
CA ALA A 61 8.47 15.51 -8.27
C ALA A 61 8.56 14.24 -7.39
N LYS A 62 7.46 13.85 -6.71
CA LYS A 62 7.50 12.87 -5.62
C LYS A 62 6.96 11.49 -6.00
N ILE A 63 7.62 10.42 -5.57
CA ILE A 63 7.05 9.06 -5.50
C ILE A 63 6.22 8.95 -4.21
N SER A 64 4.90 8.74 -4.32
CA SER A 64 4.00 8.72 -3.14
C SER A 64 3.97 7.37 -2.43
N ASN A 65 4.24 6.28 -3.16
CA ASN A 65 4.19 4.93 -2.61
C ASN A 65 5.61 4.48 -2.23
N PRO A 66 5.93 4.27 -0.95
CA PRO A 66 7.27 3.84 -0.52
C PRO A 66 7.68 2.49 -1.13
N ALA A 67 6.73 1.58 -1.38
CA ALA A 67 7.00 0.29 -2.02
C ALA A 67 7.65 0.44 -3.42
N VAL A 68 7.22 1.47 -4.17
CA VAL A 68 7.77 1.77 -5.49
C VAL A 68 9.24 2.20 -5.38
N LEU A 69 9.56 3.02 -4.37
CA LEU A 69 10.94 3.44 -4.12
C LEU A 69 11.82 2.26 -3.72
N HIS A 70 11.34 1.38 -2.82
CA HIS A 70 12.07 0.17 -2.45
C HIS A 70 12.35 -0.72 -3.67
N ARG A 71 11.37 -0.93 -4.56
CA ARG A 71 11.58 -1.68 -5.80
C ARG A 71 12.57 -0.99 -6.74
N LEU A 72 12.55 0.35 -6.84
CA LEU A 72 13.52 1.09 -7.64
C LEU A 72 14.95 0.83 -7.13
N LEU A 73 15.16 0.93 -5.82
CA LEU A 73 16.46 0.66 -5.19
C LEU A 73 16.90 -0.80 -5.41
N ALA A 74 16.00 -1.77 -5.27
CA ALA A 74 16.31 -3.17 -5.51
C ALA A 74 16.67 -3.47 -6.98
N VAL A 75 15.99 -2.81 -7.93
CA VAL A 75 16.33 -2.90 -9.36
C VAL A 75 17.69 -2.28 -9.65
N GLU A 76 18.03 -1.16 -9.01
CA GLU A 76 19.36 -0.54 -9.13
C GLU A 76 20.47 -1.42 -8.56
N GLU A 77 20.24 -2.02 -7.39
CA GLU A 77 21.18 -2.97 -6.79
C GLU A 77 21.42 -4.18 -7.69
N LEU A 78 20.35 -4.76 -8.25
CA LEU A 78 20.46 -5.85 -9.23
C LEU A 78 21.29 -5.42 -10.45
N ALA A 79 21.02 -4.25 -11.02
CA ALA A 79 21.69 -3.75 -12.21
C ALA A 79 23.16 -3.35 -11.99
N ALA A 80 23.51 -2.94 -10.75
CA ALA A 80 24.86 -2.59 -10.33
C ALA A 80 25.69 -3.79 -9.87
N GLY A 81 25.07 -4.96 -9.67
CA GLY A 81 25.75 -6.16 -9.20
C GLY A 81 26.86 -6.61 -10.18
N PRO A 82 28.04 -7.02 -9.68
CA PRO A 82 29.20 -7.36 -10.51
C PRO A 82 28.97 -8.58 -11.42
N GLY A 83 27.97 -9.41 -11.12
CA GLY A 83 27.58 -10.57 -11.94
C GLY A 83 26.54 -10.27 -13.02
N PHE A 84 26.01 -9.04 -13.11
CA PHE A 84 24.90 -8.73 -14.00
C PHE A 84 25.18 -9.02 -15.48
N ASP A 85 26.39 -8.70 -15.95
CA ASP A 85 26.78 -8.96 -17.34
C ASP A 85 26.89 -10.45 -17.68
N ALA A 86 27.10 -11.30 -16.66
CA ALA A 86 27.20 -12.74 -16.83
C ALA A 86 25.85 -13.45 -16.63
N MET A 87 24.83 -12.77 -16.09
CA MET A 87 23.51 -13.33 -15.86
C MET A 87 22.78 -13.59 -17.18
N ALA A 88 22.14 -14.75 -17.29
CA ALA A 88 21.26 -15.02 -18.41
C ALA A 88 20.02 -14.11 -18.35
N ALA A 89 19.49 -13.70 -19.50
CA ALA A 89 18.29 -12.85 -19.57
C ALA A 89 17.07 -13.44 -18.83
N ALA A 90 16.96 -14.78 -18.79
CA ALA A 90 15.93 -15.48 -18.04
C ALA A 90 16.06 -15.27 -16.52
N GLU A 91 17.29 -15.30 -16.00
CA GLU A 91 17.57 -15.07 -14.58
C GLU A 91 17.27 -13.62 -14.20
N VAL A 92 17.69 -12.65 -15.03
CA VAL A 92 17.36 -11.23 -14.81
C VAL A 92 15.85 -11.03 -14.74
N LYS A 93 15.09 -11.66 -15.65
CA LYS A 93 13.63 -11.60 -15.65
C LYS A 93 13.01 -12.20 -14.39
N GLU A 94 13.54 -13.32 -13.91
CA GLU A 94 13.10 -13.96 -12.66
C GLU A 94 13.35 -13.07 -11.45
N ARG A 95 14.54 -12.46 -11.35
CA ARG A 95 14.88 -11.52 -10.27
C ARG A 95 13.98 -10.29 -10.27
N LEU A 96 13.72 -9.71 -11.44
CA LEU A 96 12.79 -8.58 -11.57
C LEU A 96 11.36 -8.96 -11.17
N ALA A 97 10.92 -10.17 -11.50
CA ALA A 97 9.62 -10.68 -11.05
C ALA A 97 9.57 -10.84 -9.52
N ALA A 98 10.63 -11.35 -8.90
CA ALA A 98 10.74 -11.46 -7.45
C ALA A 98 10.65 -10.09 -6.76
N ILE A 99 11.38 -9.07 -7.25
CA ILE A 99 11.32 -7.69 -6.76
C ILE A 99 9.88 -7.13 -6.84
N SER A 100 9.18 -7.39 -7.96
CA SER A 100 7.78 -6.96 -8.10
C SER A 100 6.86 -7.61 -7.05
N ALA A 101 7.12 -8.88 -6.72
CA ALA A 101 6.29 -9.73 -5.86
C ALA A 101 6.57 -9.56 -4.36
N GLU A 102 7.78 -9.17 -3.95
CA GLU A 102 8.22 -9.13 -2.55
C GLU A 102 7.33 -8.23 -1.65
N GLN A 103 6.86 -7.11 -2.18
CA GLN A 103 5.89 -6.21 -1.50
C GLN A 103 4.43 -6.59 -1.77
N ALA A 104 4.17 -7.38 -2.81
CA ALA A 104 2.86 -8.00 -2.98
C ALA A 104 2.65 -9.08 -1.92
N ALA A 105 3.69 -9.79 -1.46
CA ALA A 105 3.57 -10.85 -0.45
C ALA A 105 3.06 -10.34 0.93
N THR A 106 3.42 -9.13 1.34
CA THR A 106 2.90 -8.49 2.57
C THR A 106 1.42 -8.10 2.49
N THR A 107 0.83 -8.07 1.28
CA THR A 107 -0.62 -7.88 1.06
C THR A 107 -1.32 -9.12 0.47
N SER A 108 -0.56 -10.07 -0.09
CA SER A 108 -1.04 -11.27 -0.79
C SER A 108 -0.97 -12.54 0.05
N GLY A 109 -0.31 -12.50 1.22
CA GLY A 109 -0.48 -13.52 2.28
C GLY A 109 -1.91 -13.62 2.81
N LEU A 110 -2.81 -12.70 2.43
CA LEU A 110 -4.24 -12.75 2.73
C LEU A 110 -5.11 -13.40 1.63
N ARG A 111 -4.53 -13.93 0.54
CA ARG A 111 -5.31 -14.51 -0.56
C ARG A 111 -4.70 -15.81 -1.11
N ALA A 112 -4.85 -16.88 -0.35
CA ALA A 112 -4.92 -18.24 -0.90
C ALA A 112 -5.65 -19.18 0.07
N ALA A 113 -6.95 -19.33 -0.09
CA ALA A 113 -7.66 -20.55 0.26
C ALA A 113 -8.38 -21.02 -1.02
N PRO A 114 -8.17 -22.26 -1.49
CA PRO A 114 -8.85 -22.75 -2.67
C PRO A 114 -10.30 -23.07 -2.32
N SER A 115 -11.27 -22.42 -2.98
CA SER A 115 -12.66 -22.91 -2.98
C SER A 115 -12.70 -24.22 -3.75
N GLY A 116 -12.77 -25.32 -3.00
CA GLY A 116 -13.10 -26.64 -3.53
C GLY A 116 -14.49 -26.60 -4.19
N ARG A 117 -14.52 -26.91 -5.48
CA ARG A 117 -15.74 -27.15 -6.25
C ARG A 117 -16.23 -28.56 -5.93
N VAL A 118 -17.43 -28.71 -5.38
CA VAL A 118 -18.15 -29.99 -5.27
C VAL A 118 -19.40 -29.89 -6.16
N PRO A 119 -19.60 -30.81 -7.12
CA PRO A 119 -20.77 -30.78 -8.00
C PRO A 119 -22.02 -31.28 -7.27
N ALA A 120 -23.16 -30.67 -7.62
CA ALA A 120 -24.49 -31.05 -7.15
C ALA A 120 -24.96 -32.35 -7.81
N GLY A 121 -25.51 -33.26 -7.00
CA GLY A 121 -26.17 -34.47 -7.47
C GLY A 121 -27.02 -35.13 -6.40
N GLY A 122 -28.32 -34.84 -6.42
CA GLY A 122 -29.39 -35.85 -6.39
C GLY A 122 -29.80 -36.54 -5.08
N ALA A 123 -31.07 -36.27 -4.72
CA ALA A 123 -32.09 -37.19 -4.18
C ALA A 123 -32.17 -37.48 -2.66
N ALA A 124 -33.36 -37.16 -2.13
CA ALA A 124 -33.98 -37.62 -0.86
C ALA A 124 -34.35 -39.14 -0.95
N PRO A 125 -34.87 -39.85 0.09
CA PRO A 125 -35.88 -39.39 1.07
C PRO A 125 -35.84 -39.97 2.52
N ASP A 126 -36.77 -39.41 3.32
CA ASP A 126 -37.58 -39.96 4.44
C ASP A 126 -36.97 -40.48 5.76
N GLY A 127 -37.51 -39.94 6.86
CA GLY A 127 -37.45 -40.48 8.21
C GLY A 127 -38.08 -39.53 9.24
N ARG A 128 -39.18 -39.93 9.86
CA ARG A 128 -40.04 -39.14 10.77
C ARG A 128 -39.55 -39.14 12.22
N ASP A 129 -40.20 -38.26 13.01
CA ASP A 129 -40.56 -38.31 14.45
C ASP A 129 -39.96 -37.12 15.26
N ALA A 130 -40.81 -36.14 15.65
CA ALA A 130 -41.48 -35.98 16.96
C ALA A 130 -40.51 -35.52 18.08
N ALA A 131 -40.75 -34.57 18.98
CA ALA A 131 -41.86 -33.70 19.38
C ALA A 131 -41.29 -32.64 20.36
N GLY A 132 -42.05 -31.58 20.70
CA GLY A 132 -42.00 -31.02 22.07
C GLY A 132 -41.58 -29.55 22.28
N ALA A 133 -42.55 -28.65 22.07
CA ALA A 133 -42.97 -27.53 22.93
C ALA A 133 -41.99 -26.46 23.51
N ALA A 134 -42.23 -25.23 23.04
CA ALA A 134 -42.60 -24.01 23.78
C ALA A 134 -41.63 -23.30 24.75
N GLY A 135 -41.39 -22.02 24.44
CA GLY A 135 -40.91 -21.00 25.38
C GLY A 135 -40.72 -19.65 24.69
N ALA A 136 -41.69 -18.75 24.86
CA ALA A 136 -41.73 -17.42 24.28
C ALA A 136 -40.79 -16.42 24.99
N GLY A 137 -40.25 -15.45 24.24
CA GLY A 137 -39.54 -14.29 24.76
C GLY A 137 -39.19 -13.34 23.63
N GLY A 138 -39.85 -12.19 23.57
CA GLY A 138 -39.86 -11.27 22.43
C GLY A 138 -38.61 -10.38 22.28
N GLY A 139 -38.56 -9.64 21.18
CA GLY A 139 -37.58 -8.58 20.99
C GLY A 139 -37.24 -8.29 19.53
N ALA A 140 -38.10 -7.49 18.89
CA ALA A 140 -37.85 -6.57 17.79
C ALA A 140 -36.60 -6.77 16.90
N ALA A 141 -36.87 -6.98 15.62
CA ALA A 141 -35.93 -6.86 14.51
C ALA A 141 -35.16 -5.53 14.48
N PRO A 142 -33.98 -5.53 13.84
CA PRO A 142 -33.70 -4.59 12.77
C PRO A 142 -33.63 -5.42 11.48
N GLY A 143 -34.48 -5.17 10.49
CA GLY A 143 -34.37 -3.96 9.72
C GLY A 143 -33.20 -4.13 8.76
N GLY A 144 -33.43 -4.85 7.67
CA GLY A 144 -32.53 -4.87 6.52
C GLY A 144 -32.41 -3.46 5.96
N GLY A 145 -31.36 -2.76 6.37
CA GLY A 145 -30.89 -1.51 5.78
C GLY A 145 -29.55 -1.78 5.14
N VAL A 146 -29.51 -1.67 3.81
CA VAL A 146 -28.30 -1.71 3.00
C VAL A 146 -27.40 -0.55 3.44
N ALA A 147 -26.41 -0.84 4.29
CA ALA A 147 -25.35 0.11 4.62
C ALA A 147 -24.11 -0.29 3.79
N ASP A 148 -23.76 0.60 2.88
CA ASP A 148 -22.55 0.61 2.05
C ASP A 148 -21.33 -0.04 2.72
N GLY A 149 -20.61 -0.85 1.95
CA GLY A 149 -19.41 -1.60 2.34
C GLY A 149 -18.17 -0.76 2.67
N ALA A 150 -18.33 0.39 3.34
CA ALA A 150 -17.27 1.33 3.68
C ALA A 150 -16.50 1.06 5.01
N PRO A 151 -17.07 0.49 6.11
CA PRO A 151 -16.34 0.43 7.37
C PRO A 151 -15.19 -0.60 7.34
N VAL A 152 -15.44 -1.79 6.80
CA VAL A 152 -14.48 -2.90 6.81
C VAL A 152 -13.18 -2.65 6.02
N HIS A 153 -13.20 -1.70 5.06
CA HIS A 153 -12.03 -1.34 4.27
C HIS A 153 -11.17 -0.23 4.92
N ALA A 154 -11.75 0.62 5.77
CA ALA A 154 -11.02 1.64 6.54
C ALA A 154 -10.42 1.08 7.84
N GLU A 155 -11.04 0.03 8.39
CA GLU A 155 -10.59 -0.66 9.59
C GLU A 155 -9.22 -1.34 9.44
N ARG A 156 -8.94 -1.91 8.25
CA ARG A 156 -7.70 -2.65 8.00
C ARG A 156 -6.45 -1.75 7.90
N PRO A 157 -6.47 -0.62 7.16
CA PRO A 157 -5.33 0.30 7.10
C PRO A 157 -4.94 0.89 8.45
N ALA A 158 -5.91 1.28 9.29
CA ALA A 158 -5.61 1.85 10.60
C ALA A 158 -4.87 0.85 11.49
N ARG A 159 -5.33 -0.40 11.52
CA ARG A 159 -4.68 -1.50 12.27
C ARG A 159 -3.27 -1.80 11.77
N LEU A 160 -3.02 -1.73 10.46
CA LEU A 160 -1.68 -1.91 9.89
C LEU A 160 -0.72 -0.81 10.35
N VAL A 161 -1.15 0.45 10.35
CA VAL A 161 -0.33 1.58 10.83
C VAL A 161 -0.01 1.41 12.33
N GLN A 162 -1.00 0.99 13.14
CA GLN A 162 -0.76 0.72 14.57
C GLN A 162 0.26 -0.42 14.76
N ALA A 163 0.15 -1.51 13.99
CA ALA A 163 1.08 -2.64 14.08
C ALA A 163 2.50 -2.22 13.71
N LEU A 164 2.68 -1.50 12.59
CA LEU A 164 3.99 -1.02 12.16
C LEU A 164 4.63 -0.08 13.18
N LEU A 165 3.87 0.87 13.72
CA LEU A 165 4.41 1.83 14.68
C LEU A 165 4.87 1.15 15.97
N ARG A 166 4.11 0.16 16.43
CA ARG A 166 4.43 -0.64 17.64
C ARG A 166 5.58 -1.63 17.42
N GLU A 167 5.86 -2.01 16.18
CA GLU A 167 7.03 -2.84 15.85
C GLU A 167 8.34 -2.03 15.94
N VAL A 168 8.28 -0.75 15.59
CA VAL A 168 9.45 0.16 15.57
C VAL A 168 9.77 0.73 16.96
N ALA A 169 8.75 1.00 17.78
CA ALA A 169 8.91 1.62 19.08
C ALA A 169 7.81 1.19 20.06
N SER A 170 8.14 1.17 21.35
CA SER A 170 7.14 0.95 22.40
C SER A 170 6.15 2.12 22.48
N ALA A 171 4.97 1.87 23.06
CA ALA A 171 3.95 2.93 23.24
C ALA A 171 4.47 4.12 24.06
N ALA A 172 5.37 3.88 25.02
CA ALA A 172 5.99 4.92 25.83
C ALA A 172 6.98 5.78 25.02
N GLU A 173 7.77 5.16 24.15
CA GLU A 173 8.69 5.88 23.24
C GLU A 173 7.91 6.69 22.20
N ILE A 174 6.80 6.15 21.70
CA ILE A 174 5.92 6.86 20.76
C ILE A 174 5.30 8.09 21.43
N GLU A 175 4.84 8.00 22.68
CA GLU A 175 4.33 9.15 23.43
C GLU A 175 5.43 10.19 23.69
N ALA A 176 6.64 9.75 24.06
CA ALA A 176 7.77 10.66 24.26
C ALA A 176 8.10 11.42 22.95
N ALA A 177 8.10 10.74 21.81
CA ALA A 177 8.27 11.37 20.50
C ALA A 177 7.14 12.36 20.18
N ALA A 178 5.88 11.99 20.46
CA ALA A 178 4.73 12.87 20.27
C ALA A 178 4.79 14.13 21.13
N ALA A 179 5.31 14.03 22.36
CA ALA A 179 5.53 15.17 23.24
C ALA A 179 6.62 16.12 22.70
N LEU A 180 7.73 15.57 22.19
CA LEU A 180 8.83 16.36 21.65
C LEU A 180 8.44 17.20 20.42
N ILE A 181 7.58 16.67 19.55
CA ILE A 181 7.17 17.36 18.32
C ILE A 181 5.89 18.19 18.47
N GLY A 182 5.17 18.04 19.59
CA GLY A 182 3.81 18.56 19.77
C GLY A 182 3.67 20.07 19.56
N ASP A 183 4.65 20.84 20.01
CA ASP A 183 4.61 22.31 19.92
C ASP A 183 4.74 22.81 18.48
N ARG A 184 5.51 22.11 17.65
CA ARG A 184 5.80 22.51 16.26
C ARG A 184 4.94 21.81 15.24
N PHE A 185 4.50 20.60 15.54
CA PHE A 185 3.77 19.72 14.63
C PHE A 185 2.62 19.02 15.36
N PRO A 186 1.57 19.77 15.76
CA PRO A 186 0.48 19.25 16.57
C PRO A 186 -0.28 18.11 15.87
N ASP A 187 -0.52 18.22 14.56
CA ASP A 187 -1.21 17.18 13.78
C ASP A 187 -0.43 15.86 13.70
N LEU A 188 0.91 15.95 13.60
CA LEU A 188 1.77 14.76 13.61
C LEU A 188 1.83 14.12 15.01
N ALA A 189 1.85 14.94 16.05
CA ALA A 189 1.78 14.46 17.43
C ALA A 189 0.43 13.77 17.72
N GLU A 190 -0.69 14.33 17.24
CA GLU A 190 -2.01 13.69 17.34
C GLU A 190 -2.00 12.32 16.64
N LEU A 191 -1.44 12.26 15.42
CA LEU A 191 -1.31 11.01 14.68
C LEU A 191 -0.52 9.96 15.47
N LEU A 192 0.65 10.31 16.00
CA LEU A 192 1.46 9.38 16.80
C LEU A 192 0.72 8.86 18.02
N ARG A 193 -0.04 9.72 18.73
CA ARG A 193 -0.84 9.28 19.89
C ARG A 193 -1.96 8.34 19.48
N VAL A 194 -2.70 8.70 18.43
CA VAL A 194 -3.84 7.91 17.93
C VAL A 194 -3.40 6.53 17.45
N TYR A 195 -2.31 6.43 16.70
CA TYR A 195 -1.85 5.15 16.16
C TYR A 195 -0.89 4.39 17.10
N GLY A 196 -0.19 5.08 18.00
CA GLY A 196 0.77 4.47 18.93
C GLY A 196 0.17 4.02 20.26
N ASN A 197 -0.80 4.78 20.78
CA ASN A 197 -1.38 4.54 22.11
C ASN A 197 -2.92 4.49 22.11
N GLY A 198 -3.57 4.98 21.06
CA GLY A 198 -5.02 5.01 20.94
C GLY A 198 -5.68 3.63 20.78
N ARG A 199 -6.97 3.56 21.11
CA ARG A 199 -7.78 2.37 20.85
C ARG A 199 -7.93 2.18 19.34
N THR A 200 -8.04 0.93 18.89
CA THR A 200 -8.20 0.63 17.46
C THR A 200 -9.38 1.38 16.84
N SER A 201 -10.51 1.50 17.55
CA SER A 201 -11.68 2.27 17.11
C SER A 201 -11.39 3.78 16.91
N GLU A 202 -10.49 4.35 17.69
CA GLU A 202 -10.07 5.77 17.56
C GLU A 202 -9.16 5.96 16.34
N ALA A 203 -8.24 5.03 16.10
CA ALA A 203 -7.39 5.02 14.91
C ALA A 203 -8.19 4.86 13.60
N GLU A 204 -9.26 4.07 13.64
CA GLU A 204 -10.19 3.87 12.53
C GLU A 204 -11.01 5.13 12.24
N ALA A 205 -11.56 5.77 13.28
CA ALA A 205 -12.29 7.02 13.15
C ALA A 205 -11.39 8.16 12.63
N HIS A 206 -10.15 8.22 13.13
CA HIS A 206 -9.16 9.19 12.69
C HIS A 206 -8.75 8.99 11.23
N TYR A 207 -8.55 7.74 10.81
CA TYR A 207 -8.25 7.39 9.42
C TYR A 207 -9.39 7.79 8.47
N ALA A 208 -10.63 7.46 8.84
CA ALA A 208 -11.81 7.83 8.07
C ALA A 208 -11.96 9.36 7.93
N ARG A 209 -11.63 10.12 8.98
CA ARG A 209 -11.61 11.60 8.96
C ARG A 209 -10.58 12.13 7.95
N ILE A 210 -9.34 11.63 7.99
CA ILE A 210 -8.27 12.06 7.08
C ILE A 210 -8.62 11.76 5.62
N ILE A 211 -9.08 10.54 5.32
CA ILE A 211 -9.42 10.15 3.94
C ILE A 211 -10.61 10.96 3.41
N ARG A 212 -11.59 11.27 4.27
CA ARG A 212 -12.71 12.15 3.89
C ARG A 212 -12.23 13.55 3.54
N ASN A 213 -11.35 14.12 4.37
CA ASN A 213 -10.79 15.46 4.13
C ASN A 213 -9.91 15.50 2.86
N ALA A 214 -9.15 14.44 2.60
CA ALA A 214 -8.30 14.32 1.42
C ALA A 214 -9.07 14.15 0.09
N ARG A 215 -10.34 13.72 0.13
CA ARG A 215 -11.23 13.58 -1.04
C ARG A 215 -12.10 14.82 -1.30
N GLY A 216 -12.08 15.80 -0.40
CA GLY A 216 -12.86 17.04 -0.49
C GLY A 216 -12.14 18.20 -1.17
N HIS A 217 -10.95 17.96 -1.73
CA HIS A 217 -10.12 18.90 -2.48
C HIS A 217 -9.80 18.31 -3.86
#